data_AF-A0A0W0Z1B8-F1
#
_entry.id   AF-A0A0W0Z1B8-F1
#
_cell.length_a   1.000
_cell.length_b   1.000
_cell.length_c   1.000
_cell.angle_alpha   90.00
_cell.angle_beta   90.00
_cell.angle_gamma   90.00
#
_symmetry.space_group_name_H-M   'P 1'
#
loop_
_entity.id
_entity.type
_entity.pdbx_description
1 polymer ?
#
loop_
_entity_poly.entity_id
_entity_poly.type
_entity_poly.pdbx_seq_one_letter_code
_entity_poly.pdbx_strand_id
1 'polypeptide(L)'
;MNNLTVQLEKEALRIEEDSEHSAKGHYNTADRWKRYHLAIGLPAAILAAIASGTAFNNMPETAGVLAILATALTTVLTFLKPSEHAENHKAIAGQYLALRNQTRLFREIELIEVGYNEETKNRLIELAKHRDDLNLSSPSPNRKDYELARSDIEAGFSQYKADKEST
;
A
#
# COMPACT_ATOMS: atom_id res chain seq x y z
N MET A 1 -35.43 -8.41 6.42
CA MET A 1 -34.48 -7.51 7.11
C MET A 1 -35.11 -6.14 7.28
N ASN A 2 -34.89 -5.49 8.42
CA ASN A 2 -35.30 -4.09 8.67
C ASN A 2 -34.61 -3.17 7.64
N ASN A 3 -35.31 -2.14 7.14
CA ASN A 3 -34.76 -1.17 6.18
C ASN A 3 -33.43 -0.56 6.71
N LEU A 4 -33.37 -0.28 8.01
CA LEU A 4 -32.17 0.28 8.65
C LEU A 4 -30.97 -0.68 8.62
N THR A 5 -31.18 -1.97 8.84
CA THR A 5 -30.10 -2.98 8.75
C THR A 5 -29.51 -3.02 7.34
N VAL A 6 -30.36 -2.95 6.32
CA VAL A 6 -29.91 -2.90 4.91
C VAL A 6 -29.10 -1.63 4.61
N GLN A 7 -29.43 -0.50 5.25
CA GLN A 7 -28.64 0.73 5.09
C GLN A 7 -27.27 0.62 5.76
N LEU A 8 -27.20 0.04 6.97
CA LEU A 8 -25.92 -0.22 7.65
C LEU A 8 -25.04 -1.16 6.84
N GLU A 9 -25.62 -2.23 6.29
CA GLU A 9 -24.91 -3.18 5.44
C GLU A 9 -24.31 -2.50 4.19
N LYS A 10 -25.11 -1.68 3.49
CA LYS A 10 -24.65 -0.94 2.30
C LYS A 10 -23.52 0.03 2.61
N GLU A 11 -23.58 0.69 3.77
CA GLU A 11 -22.54 1.63 4.15
C GLU A 11 -21.26 0.91 4.58
N ALA A 12 -21.38 -0.23 5.28
CA ALA A 12 -20.23 -1.10 5.56
C ALA A 12 -19.56 -1.58 4.26
N LEU A 13 -20.33 -1.99 3.25
CA LEU A 13 -19.80 -2.39 1.94
C LEU A 13 -19.01 -1.26 1.25
N ARG A 14 -19.48 -0.01 1.34
CA ARG A 14 -18.75 1.14 0.79
C ARG A 14 -17.41 1.35 1.49
N ILE A 15 -17.39 1.23 2.82
CA ILE A 15 -16.13 1.32 3.59
C ILE A 15 -15.19 0.18 3.21
N GLU A 16 -15.69 -1.05 3.02
CA GLU A 16 -14.90 -2.19 2.54
C GLU A 16 -14.29 -1.91 1.16
N GLU A 17 -15.10 -1.45 0.20
CA GLU A 17 -14.67 -1.14 -1.18
C GLU A 17 -13.63 -0.01 -1.21
N ASP A 18 -13.90 1.11 -0.53
CA ASP A 18 -12.99 2.26 -0.42
C ASP A 18 -11.65 1.84 0.20
N SER A 19 -11.71 1.06 1.28
CA SER A 19 -10.52 0.59 2.00
C SER A 19 -9.72 -0.40 1.16
N GLU A 20 -10.37 -1.26 0.39
CA GLU A 20 -9.71 -2.20 -0.51
C GLU A 20 -8.96 -1.48 -1.64
N HIS A 21 -9.63 -0.53 -2.30
CA HIS A 21 -9.02 0.32 -3.32
C HIS A 21 -7.82 1.08 -2.78
N SER A 22 -7.97 1.69 -1.60
CA SER A 22 -6.91 2.46 -0.95
C SER A 22 -5.73 1.56 -0.57
N ALA A 23 -5.98 0.43 0.10
CA ALA A 23 -4.95 -0.53 0.46
C ALA A 23 -4.12 -0.96 -0.76
N LYS A 24 -4.79 -1.34 -1.84
CA LYS A 24 -4.12 -1.82 -3.05
C LYS A 24 -3.34 -0.72 -3.78
N GLY A 25 -3.89 0.50 -3.86
CA GLY A 25 -3.17 1.66 -4.40
C GLY A 25 -1.89 1.97 -3.62
N HIS A 26 -1.94 1.88 -2.29
CA HIS A 26 -0.77 2.06 -1.44
C HIS A 26 0.25 0.92 -1.59
N TYR A 27 -0.17 -0.36 -1.68
CA TYR A 27 0.75 -1.46 -1.98
C TYR A 27 1.45 -1.31 -3.34
N ASN A 28 0.70 -0.94 -4.40
CA ASN A 28 1.26 -0.68 -5.72
C ASN A 28 2.29 0.46 -5.68
N THR A 29 1.99 1.52 -4.92
CA THR A 29 2.91 2.64 -4.69
C THR A 29 4.18 2.18 -3.97
N ALA A 30 4.04 1.35 -2.93
CA ALA A 30 5.15 0.79 -2.18
C ALA A 30 6.08 -0.05 -3.07
N ASP A 31 5.50 -0.92 -3.91
CA ASP A 31 6.25 -1.76 -4.85
C ASP A 31 6.97 -0.96 -5.92
N ARG A 32 6.37 0.15 -6.39
CA ARG A 32 7.08 1.08 -7.29
C ARG A 32 8.30 1.69 -6.61
N TRP A 33 8.15 2.20 -5.39
CA TRP A 33 9.25 2.80 -4.64
C TRP A 33 10.36 1.79 -4.31
N LYS A 34 9.99 0.55 -3.97
CA LYS A 34 10.94 -0.56 -3.81
C LYS A 34 11.73 -0.84 -5.08
N ARG A 35 11.07 -0.83 -6.24
CA ARG A 35 11.75 -0.97 -7.55
C ARG A 35 12.73 0.17 -7.80
N TYR A 36 12.38 1.42 -7.49
CA TYR A 36 13.31 2.55 -7.63
C TYR A 36 14.51 2.43 -6.69
N HIS A 37 14.30 2.01 -5.44
CA HIS A 37 15.41 1.78 -4.51
C HIS A 37 16.41 0.76 -5.06
N LEU A 38 15.94 -0.38 -5.57
CA LEU A 38 16.80 -1.42 -6.13
C LEU A 38 17.45 -0.99 -7.45
N ALA A 39 16.70 -0.34 -8.34
CA ALA A 39 17.19 0.09 -9.65
C ALA A 39 18.32 1.14 -9.56
N ILE A 40 18.38 1.92 -8.48
CA ILE A 40 19.43 2.92 -8.25
C ILE A 40 20.52 2.36 -7.32
N GLY A 41 20.11 1.70 -6.23
CA GLY A 41 21.02 1.21 -5.20
C GLY A 41 21.92 0.07 -5.65
N LEU A 42 21.41 -0.86 -6.46
CA LEU A 42 22.22 -1.98 -6.93
C LEU A 42 23.32 -1.49 -7.89
N PRO A 43 23.06 -0.66 -8.92
CA PRO A 43 24.13 -0.07 -9.72
C PRO A 43 25.11 0.77 -8.89
N ALA A 44 24.64 1.57 -7.93
CA ALA A 44 25.52 2.36 -7.05
C ALA A 44 26.51 1.46 -6.29
N ALA A 45 26.02 0.37 -5.70
CA ALA A 45 26.84 -0.58 -4.95
C ALA A 45 27.85 -1.31 -5.85
N ILE A 46 27.44 -1.73 -7.06
CA ILE A 46 28.32 -2.39 -8.02
C ILE A 46 29.43 -1.42 -8.48
N LEU A 47 29.07 -0.18 -8.85
CA LEU A 47 30.04 0.84 -9.26
C LEU A 47 31.04 1.15 -8.16
N ALA A 48 30.58 1.28 -6.90
CA ALA A 48 31.46 1.50 -5.76
C ALA A 48 32.44 0.32 -5.55
N ALA A 49 31.95 -0.91 -5.69
CA ALA A 49 32.78 -2.10 -5.56
C ALA A 49 33.86 -2.18 -6.66
N ILE A 50 33.49 -1.92 -7.92
CA ILE A 50 34.44 -1.89 -9.04
C ILE A 50 35.43 -0.73 -8.88
N ALA A 51 34.97 0.46 -8.49
CA ALA A 51 35.82 1.62 -8.23
C ALA A 51 36.92 1.27 -7.21
N SER A 52 36.51 0.67 -6.09
CA SER A 52 37.42 0.20 -5.04
C SER A 52 38.44 -0.79 -5.58
N GLY A 53 38.01 -1.81 -6.35
CA GLY A 53 38.93 -2.79 -6.96
C GLY A 53 39.92 -2.17 -7.95
N THR A 54 39.45 -1.25 -8.81
CA THR A 54 40.30 -0.58 -9.82
C THR A 54 41.33 0.37 -9.20
N ALA A 55 41.03 0.95 -8.03
CA ALA A 55 41.96 1.83 -7.32
C ALA A 55 43.27 1.11 -6.93
N PHE A 56 43.20 -0.20 -6.67
CA PHE A 56 44.36 -1.02 -6.30
C PHE A 56 45.09 -1.65 -7.51
N ASN A 57 44.56 -1.49 -8.73
CA ASN A 57 45.11 -2.08 -9.96
C ASN A 57 45.82 -1.05 -10.87
N ASN A 58 46.33 0.04 -10.32
CA ASN A 58 46.97 1.13 -11.08
C ASN A 58 46.06 1.77 -12.15
N MET A 59 44.74 1.77 -11.94
CA MET A 59 43.75 2.41 -12.84
C MET A 59 43.03 3.59 -12.15
N PRO A 60 43.76 4.64 -11.70
CA PRO A 60 43.21 5.69 -10.83
C PRO A 60 42.13 6.54 -11.51
N GLU A 61 42.25 6.81 -12.82
CA GLU A 61 41.25 7.58 -13.57
C GLU A 61 39.91 6.82 -13.65
N THR A 62 39.97 5.51 -13.95
CA THR A 62 38.79 4.64 -13.99
C THR A 62 38.15 4.53 -12.62
N ALA A 63 38.95 4.36 -11.57
CA ALA A 63 38.47 4.32 -10.19
C ALA A 63 37.75 5.62 -9.80
N GLY A 64 38.31 6.78 -10.18
CA GLY A 64 37.72 8.09 -9.92
C GLY A 64 36.36 8.28 -10.61
N VAL A 65 36.25 7.95 -11.90
CA VAL A 65 34.98 8.08 -12.63
C VAL A 65 33.89 7.18 -12.03
N LEU A 66 34.22 5.91 -11.75
CA LEU A 66 33.27 4.97 -11.16
C LEU A 66 32.83 5.40 -9.75
N ALA A 67 33.75 5.93 -8.94
CA ALA A 67 33.45 6.45 -7.62
C ALA A 67 32.49 7.65 -7.69
N ILE A 68 32.73 8.60 -8.60
CA ILE A 68 31.84 9.76 -8.79
C ILE A 68 30.43 9.31 -9.19
N LEU A 69 30.30 8.35 -10.11
CA LEU A 69 29.00 7.81 -10.51
C LEU A 69 28.28 7.10 -9.36
N ALA A 70 29.00 6.27 -8.59
CA ALA A 70 28.46 5.60 -7.41
C ALA A 70 27.99 6.61 -6.36
N THR A 71 28.77 7.66 -6.09
CA THR A 71 28.41 8.75 -5.19
C THR A 71 27.17 9.47 -5.69
N ALA A 72 27.09 9.83 -6.98
CA ALA A 72 25.94 10.52 -7.56
C ALA A 72 24.64 9.71 -7.37
N LEU A 73 24.65 8.41 -7.67
CA LEU A 73 23.48 7.54 -7.47
C LEU A 73 23.12 7.39 -5.98
N THR A 74 24.12 7.27 -5.11
CA THR A 74 23.91 7.20 -3.66
C THR A 74 23.30 8.50 -3.13
N THR A 75 23.76 9.65 -3.61
CA THR A 75 23.18 10.96 -3.29
C THR A 75 21.72 11.04 -3.73
N VAL A 76 21.38 10.55 -4.93
CA VAL A 76 19.98 10.44 -5.39
C VAL A 76 19.15 9.59 -4.43
N LEU A 77 19.65 8.42 -3.98
CA LEU A 77 18.96 7.60 -2.99
C LEU A 77 18.72 8.33 -1.67
N THR A 78 19.72 9.04 -1.16
CA THR A 78 19.64 9.77 0.11
C THR A 78 18.64 10.94 0.05
N PHE A 79 18.55 11.63 -1.08
CA PHE A 79 17.57 12.71 -1.27
C PHE A 79 16.16 12.19 -1.53
N LEU A 80 16.02 11.18 -2.39
CA LEU A 80 14.71 10.65 -2.79
C LEU A 80 14.08 9.72 -1.75
N LYS A 81 14.89 9.10 -0.88
CA LYS A 81 14.46 8.21 0.20
C LYS A 81 13.45 7.14 -0.25
N PRO A 82 13.69 6.42 -1.36
CA PRO A 82 12.69 5.51 -1.92
C PRO A 82 12.31 4.37 -0.97
N SER A 83 13.24 3.92 -0.12
CA SER A 83 12.93 2.90 0.89
C SER A 83 11.98 3.41 1.97
N GLU A 84 12.10 4.66 2.41
CA GLU A 84 11.20 5.26 3.40
C GLU A 84 9.79 5.41 2.82
N HIS A 85 9.68 5.87 1.57
CA HIS A 85 8.40 5.91 0.87
C HIS A 85 7.77 4.53 0.71
N ALA A 86 8.56 3.51 0.36
CA ALA A 86 8.05 2.15 0.21
C ALA A 86 7.45 1.62 1.52
N GLU A 87 8.18 1.73 2.64
CA GLU A 87 7.70 1.25 3.93
C GLU A 87 6.52 2.07 4.45
N ASN A 88 6.51 3.39 4.26
CA ASN A 88 5.37 4.23 4.65
C ASN A 88 4.09 3.82 3.93
N HIS A 89 4.13 3.71 2.59
CA HIS A 89 2.95 3.28 1.82
C HIS A 89 2.53 1.85 2.17
N LYS A 90 3.46 0.93 2.42
CA LYS A 90 3.15 -0.43 2.87
C LYS A 90 2.44 -0.46 4.22
N ALA A 91 2.90 0.36 5.18
CA ALA A 91 2.27 0.46 6.50
C ALA A 91 0.84 1.01 6.40
N ILE A 92 0.62 2.04 5.59
CA ILE A 92 -0.71 2.60 5.32
C ILE A 92 -1.62 1.57 4.65
N ALA A 93 -1.09 0.83 3.65
CA ALA A 93 -1.85 -0.22 3.00
C ALA A 93 -2.33 -1.30 3.97
N GLY A 94 -1.48 -1.67 4.94
CA GLY A 94 -1.83 -2.59 6.02
C GLY A 94 -2.96 -2.07 6.91
N GLN A 95 -2.98 -0.77 7.21
CA GLN A 95 -4.04 -0.15 8.02
C GLN A 95 -5.40 -0.16 7.30
N TYR A 96 -5.42 0.22 6.02
CA TYR A 96 -6.66 0.11 5.21
C TYR A 96 -7.14 -1.33 5.08
N LEU A 97 -6.22 -2.30 4.91
CA LEU A 97 -6.60 -3.71 4.85
C LEU A 97 -7.18 -4.20 6.18
N ALA A 98 -6.64 -3.75 7.31
CA ALA A 98 -7.19 -4.04 8.62
C ALA A 98 -8.61 -3.46 8.78
N LEU A 99 -8.82 -2.20 8.35
CA LEU A 99 -10.13 -1.56 8.36
C LEU A 99 -11.15 -2.31 7.49
N ARG A 100 -10.77 -2.71 6.27
CA ARG A 100 -11.61 -3.55 5.38
C ARG A 100 -12.04 -4.83 6.10
N ASN A 101 -11.09 -5.54 6.72
CA ASN A 101 -11.37 -6.80 7.38
C ASN A 101 -12.26 -6.63 8.62
N GLN A 102 -12.03 -5.58 9.42
CA GLN A 102 -12.88 -5.24 10.57
C GLN A 102 -14.31 -4.89 10.13
N THR A 103 -14.44 -4.14 9.03
CA THR A 103 -15.74 -3.76 8.47
C THR A 103 -16.49 -4.96 7.92
N ARG A 104 -15.78 -5.87 7.22
CA ARG A 104 -16.36 -7.12 6.75
C ARG A 104 -16.84 -8.00 7.90
N LEU A 105 -16.05 -8.13 8.96
CA LEU A 105 -16.43 -8.89 10.16
C LEU A 105 -17.69 -8.31 10.81
N PHE A 106 -17.76 -6.99 10.92
CA PHE A 106 -18.96 -6.29 11.39
C PHE A 106 -20.17 -6.61 10.50
N ARG A 107 -20.03 -6.51 9.17
CA ARG A 107 -21.14 -6.73 8.23
C ARG A 107 -21.61 -8.17 8.21
N GLU A 108 -20.69 -9.13 8.15
CA GLU A 108 -21.00 -10.55 7.92
C GLU A 108 -21.34 -11.31 9.20
N ILE A 109 -20.96 -10.80 10.37
CA ILE A 109 -21.19 -11.50 11.65
C ILE A 109 -22.00 -10.61 12.59
N GLU A 110 -21.43 -9.50 13.07
CA GLU A 110 -22.04 -8.68 14.13
C GLU A 110 -23.42 -8.13 13.72
N LEU A 111 -23.52 -7.58 12.51
CA LEU A 111 -24.76 -6.97 12.00
C LEU A 111 -25.83 -8.02 11.66
N ILE A 112 -25.44 -9.22 11.22
CA ILE A 112 -26.36 -10.31 10.90
C ILE A 112 -26.94 -10.92 12.18
N GLU A 113 -26.12 -11.10 13.21
CA GLU A 113 -26.52 -11.68 14.49
C GLU A 113 -27.48 -10.76 15.25
N VAL A 114 -27.13 -9.47 15.34
CA VAL A 114 -27.86 -8.52 16.21
C VAL A 114 -28.93 -7.73 15.45
N GLY A 115 -28.73 -7.49 14.15
CA GLY A 115 -29.56 -6.58 13.36
C GLY A 115 -29.32 -5.12 13.71
N TYR A 116 -30.26 -4.24 13.34
CA TYR A 116 -30.15 -2.81 13.65
C TYR A 116 -30.40 -2.54 15.13
N ASN A 117 -29.46 -1.84 15.77
CA ASN A 117 -29.61 -1.19 17.07
C ASN A 117 -28.62 -0.02 17.20
N GLU A 118 -28.62 0.69 18.33
CA GLU A 118 -27.70 1.81 18.53
C GLU A 118 -26.23 1.37 18.63
N GLU A 119 -25.95 0.14 19.10
CA GLU A 119 -24.58 -0.39 19.18
C GLU A 119 -23.96 -0.62 17.80
N THR A 120 -24.67 -1.32 16.91
CA THR A 120 -24.24 -1.58 15.52
C THR A 120 -24.13 -0.30 14.70
N LYS A 121 -25.01 0.68 14.93
CA LYS A 121 -24.90 2.02 14.35
C LYS A 121 -23.64 2.75 14.83
N ASN A 122 -23.37 2.75 16.14
CA ASN A 122 -22.18 3.38 16.69
C ASN A 122 -20.90 2.69 16.18
N ARG A 123 -20.93 1.36 16.07
CA ARG A 123 -19.83 0.59 15.51
C ARG A 123 -19.50 0.98 14.07
N LEU A 124 -20.53 1.17 13.23
CA LEU A 124 -20.35 1.66 11.86
C LEU A 124 -19.77 3.09 11.84
N ILE A 125 -20.23 3.97 12.74
CA ILE A 125 -19.69 5.35 12.86
C ILE A 125 -18.20 5.32 13.24
N GLU A 126 -17.79 4.42 14.13
CA GLU A 126 -16.37 4.23 14.48
C GLU A 126 -15.54 3.79 13.27
N LEU A 127 -16.03 2.82 12.49
CA LEU A 127 -15.36 2.34 11.28
C LEU A 127 -15.25 3.46 10.23
N ALA A 128 -16.31 4.24 10.02
CA ALA A 128 -16.31 5.38 9.12
C ALA A 128 -15.31 6.46 9.56
N LYS A 129 -15.27 6.77 10.86
CA LYS A 129 -14.29 7.71 11.43
C LYS A 129 -12.86 7.22 11.22
N HIS A 130 -12.60 5.93 11.45
CA HIS A 130 -11.28 5.34 11.21
C HIS A 130 -10.88 5.46 9.73
N ARG A 131 -11.80 5.23 8.79
CA ARG A 131 -11.56 5.47 7.35
C ARG A 131 -11.15 6.91 7.09
N ASP A 132 -11.89 7.87 7.65
CA ASP A 132 -11.67 9.29 7.42
C ASP A 132 -10.34 9.76 8.03
N ASP A 133 -9.97 9.25 9.22
CA ASP A 133 -8.68 9.48 9.85
C ASP A 133 -7.51 8.92 9.01
N LEU A 134 -7.68 7.72 8.42
CA LEU A 134 -6.70 7.15 7.49
C LEU A 134 -6.60 7.99 6.22
N ASN A 135 -7.72 8.42 5.63
CA ASN A 135 -7.74 9.26 4.44
C ASN A 135 -7.05 10.62 4.67
N LEU A 136 -7.22 11.19 5.85
CA LEU A 136 -6.60 12.47 6.22
C LEU A 136 -5.09 12.35 6.43
N SER A 137 -4.63 11.26 7.04
CA SER A 137 -3.22 11.05 7.38
C SER A 137 -2.39 10.43 6.26
N SER A 138 -3.04 9.84 5.25
CA SER A 138 -2.37 9.16 4.14
C SER A 138 -1.93 10.12 3.03
N PRO A 139 -0.72 9.97 2.47
CA PRO A 139 -0.33 10.65 1.25
C PRO A 139 -1.17 10.18 0.07
N SER A 140 -1.54 11.09 -0.83
CA SER A 140 -2.32 10.74 -2.01
C SER A 140 -1.56 9.75 -2.90
N PRO A 141 -2.17 8.63 -3.31
CA PRO A 141 -1.54 7.68 -4.22
C PRO A 141 -1.35 8.31 -5.60
N ASN A 142 -0.35 7.83 -6.33
CA ASN A 142 -0.17 8.22 -7.73
C ASN A 142 -1.31 7.64 -8.58
N ARG A 143 -1.80 8.42 -9.54
CA ARG A 143 -2.87 8.02 -10.47
C ARG A 143 -2.63 6.65 -11.12
N LYS A 144 -1.41 6.33 -11.53
CA LYS A 144 -1.08 5.03 -12.15
C LYS A 144 -1.28 3.86 -11.19
N ASP A 145 -0.95 4.04 -9.91
CA ASP A 145 -1.10 2.97 -8.91
C ASP A 145 -2.56 2.77 -8.53
N TYR A 146 -3.34 3.86 -8.52
CA TYR A 146 -4.79 3.82 -8.34
C TYR A 146 -5.49 3.12 -9.51
N GLU A 147 -5.14 3.46 -10.75
CA GLU A 147 -5.69 2.82 -11.95
C GLU A 147 -5.34 1.32 -12.01
N LEU A 148 -4.10 0.95 -11.64
CA LEU A 148 -3.70 -0.45 -11.51
C LEU A 148 -4.51 -1.17 -10.43
N ALA A 149 -4.65 -0.56 -9.25
CA ALA A 149 -5.44 -1.13 -8.16
C ALA A 149 -6.88 -1.40 -8.60
N ARG A 150 -7.50 -0.43 -9.29
CA ARG A 150 -8.83 -0.58 -9.86
C ARG A 150 -8.91 -1.74 -10.85
N SER A 151 -8.00 -1.80 -11.82
CA SER A 151 -7.95 -2.88 -12.80
C SER A 151 -7.82 -4.26 -12.14
N ASP A 152 -7.00 -4.38 -11.10
CA ASP A 152 -6.80 -5.66 -10.44
C ASP A 152 -8.02 -6.07 -9.59
N ILE A 153 -8.73 -5.11 -9.01
CA ILE A 153 -9.98 -5.37 -8.25
C ILE A 153 -11.07 -5.82 -9.22
N GLU A 154 -11.24 -5.11 -10.35
CA GLU A 154 -12.18 -5.46 -11.41
C GLU A 154 -11.89 -6.86 -12.01
N ALA A 155 -10.61 -7.25 -12.09
CA ALA A 155 -10.20 -8.59 -12.51
C ALA A 155 -10.45 -9.70 -11.46
N GLY A 156 -10.94 -9.34 -10.27
CA GLY A 156 -11.31 -10.29 -9.21
C GLY A 156 -10.14 -10.81 -8.37
N PHE A 157 -8.95 -10.18 -8.41
CA PHE A 157 -7.79 -10.62 -7.62
C PHE A 157 -7.99 -10.49 -6.11
N SER A 158 -8.99 -9.72 -5.67
CA SER A 158 -9.30 -9.52 -4.25
C SER A 158 -10.42 -10.42 -3.72
N GLN A 159 -11.05 -11.21 -4.59
CA GLN A 159 -12.10 -12.14 -4.20
C GLN A 159 -11.49 -13.41 -3.59
N TYR A 160 -12.01 -13.85 -2.44
CA TYR A 160 -11.56 -15.11 -1.87
C TYR A 160 -12.12 -16.29 -2.66
N LYS A 161 -11.29 -17.32 -2.86
CA LYS A 161 -11.76 -18.60 -3.43
C LYS A 161 -12.82 -19.26 -2.55
N ALA A 162 -12.71 -19.10 -1.23
CA ALA A 162 -13.67 -19.62 -0.26
C ALA A 162 -15.10 -19.09 -0.49
N ASP A 163 -15.25 -17.88 -1.04
CA ASP A 163 -16.56 -17.27 -1.31
C ASP A 163 -17.17 -17.77 -2.63
N LYS A 164 -16.40 -18.48 -3.47
CA LYS A 164 -16.84 -19.06 -4.75
C LYS A 164 -17.30 -20.51 -4.64
N GLU A 165 -16.91 -21.21 -3.58
CA GLU A 165 -17.23 -22.62 -3.35
C GLU A 165 -18.56 -22.81 -2.58
N SER A 166 -19.14 -21.72 -2.08
CA SER A 166 -20.36 -21.69 -1.27
C SER A 166 -21.64 -21.32 -2.04
N THR A 167 -21.56 -21.22 -3.37
CA THR A 167 -22.70 -21.07 -4.32
C THR A 167 -22.96 -22.34 -5.09
#